data_AF-A0A660R6A3-F1
#
_entry.id   AF-A0A660R6A3-F1
#
_cell.length_a   1.000
_cell.length_b   1.000
_cell.length_c   1.000
_cell.angle_alpha   90.00
_cell.angle_beta   90.00
_cell.angle_gamma   90.00
#
_symmetry.space_group_name_H-M   'P 1'
#
loop_
_entity.id
_entity.type
_entity.pdbx_description
1 polymer ?
#
loop_
_entity_poly.entity_id
_entity_poly.type
_entity_poly.pdbx_seq_one_letter_code
_entity_poly.pdbx_strand_id
1 'polypeptide(L)'
;MILLIDVGNTHTVFGTTNDGRTFKKWRFSTGKYETEDELFSHILPLMEKEKISPRDIGNIIVCSVVPSLNHIMQRFAEKYFEKKPIWVEAEDGVIRWNVKAPCEIGADRVANVIGAYHEYGSSCVILDFG
;
A
#
# COMPACT_ATOMS: atom_id res chain seq x y z
N MET A 1 5.81 11.08 8.28
CA MET A 1 5.21 10.74 6.98
C MET A 1 4.81 9.27 6.95
N ILE A 2 3.80 8.90 6.17
CA ILE A 2 3.41 7.50 5.92
C ILE A 2 3.79 7.14 4.49
N LEU A 3 4.39 5.96 4.29
CA LEU A 3 4.56 5.32 2.99
C LEU A 3 3.43 4.31 2.77
N LEU A 4 2.73 4.44 1.66
CA LEU A 4 1.65 3.58 1.20
C LEU A 4 2.16 2.78 0.01
N ILE A 5 1.91 1.48 0.00
CA ILE A 5 2.31 0.57 -1.07
C ILE A 5 1.08 -0.20 -1.51
N ASP A 6 0.72 -0.10 -2.78
CA ASP A 6 -0.37 -0.85 -3.41
C ASP A 6 0.21 -1.78 -4.48
N VAL A 7 0.21 -3.08 -4.19
CA VAL A 7 0.79 -4.14 -5.04
C VAL A 7 -0.34 -4.82 -5.81
N GLY A 8 -0.60 -4.32 -7.02
CA GLY A 8 -1.52 -4.93 -7.98
C GLY A 8 -0.82 -5.93 -8.90
N ASN A 9 -1.59 -6.70 -9.67
CA ASN A 9 -1.05 -7.68 -10.62
C ASN A 9 -0.16 -7.06 -11.70
N THR A 10 -0.54 -5.89 -12.22
CA THR A 10 0.17 -5.23 -13.32
C THR A 10 1.12 -4.15 -12.85
N HIS A 11 0.72 -3.40 -11.82
CA HIS A 11 1.46 -2.26 -11.32
C HIS A 11 1.56 -2.25 -9.79
N THR A 12 2.72 -1.82 -9.29
CA THR A 12 2.93 -1.47 -7.88
C THR A 12 3.00 0.04 -7.78
N VAL A 13 2.15 0.62 -6.92
CA VAL A 13 2.06 2.06 -6.68
C VAL A 13 2.59 2.37 -5.29
N PHE A 14 3.55 3.29 -5.23
CA PHE A 14 4.06 3.86 -3.99
C PHE A 14 3.45 5.24 -3.80
N GLY A 15 3.04 5.55 -2.58
CA GLY A 15 2.47 6.84 -2.19
C GLY A 15 3.09 7.33 -0.89
N THR A 16 3.32 8.63 -0.75
CA THR A 16 3.65 9.23 0.55
C THR A 16 2.67 10.31 0.92
N THR A 17 2.32 10.39 2.21
CA THR A 17 1.43 11.41 2.76
C THR A 17 1.81 11.81 4.18
N ASN A 18 1.50 13.06 4.55
CA ASN A 18 1.62 13.55 5.92
C ASN A 18 0.26 13.76 6.62
N ASP A 19 -0.81 13.91 5.84
CA ASP A 19 -2.12 14.37 6.31
C ASP A 19 -3.28 13.46 5.87
N GLY A 20 -3.00 12.42 5.07
CA GLY A 20 -4.02 11.55 4.50
C GLY A 20 -4.84 12.21 3.37
N ARG A 21 -4.44 13.39 2.88
CA ARG A 21 -5.16 14.16 1.85
C ARG A 21 -4.28 14.48 0.65
N THR A 22 -3.01 14.80 0.89
CA THR A 22 -2.02 15.10 -0.15
C THR A 22 -1.09 13.91 -0.32
N PHE A 23 -0.88 13.52 -1.59
CA PHE A 23 -0.14 12.31 -1.92
C PHE A 23 0.89 12.60 -3.03
N LYS A 24 2.14 12.21 -2.78
CA LYS A 24 3.14 12.03 -3.86
C LYS A 24 3.14 10.57 -4.27
N LYS A 25 3.06 10.29 -5.58
CA LYS A 25 2.83 8.93 -6.09
C LYS A 25 3.83 8.55 -7.17
N TRP A 26 4.27 7.30 -7.13
CA TRP A 26 5.13 6.69 -8.13
C TRP A 26 4.58 5.32 -8.51
N ARG A 27 4.67 4.95 -9.79
CA ARG A 27 4.09 3.72 -10.32
C ARG A 27 5.14 2.95 -11.09
N PHE A 28 5.22 1.66 -10.81
CA PHE A 28 6.12 0.72 -11.46
C PHE A 28 5.36 -0.50 -11.94
N SER A 29 5.90 -1.23 -12.91
CA SER A 29 5.35 -2.53 -13.30
C SER A 29 5.62 -3.57 -12.20
N THR A 30 4.59 -4.34 -11.84
CA THR A 30 4.72 -5.47 -10.90
C THR A 30 5.56 -6.59 -11.51
N GLY A 31 6.33 -7.30 -10.69
CA GLY A 31 7.12 -8.45 -11.13
C GLY A 31 8.42 -8.11 -11.87
N LYS A 32 8.78 -6.82 -11.96
CA LYS A 32 10.10 -6.39 -12.45
C LYS A 32 11.20 -6.42 -11.39
N TYR A 33 10.84 -6.51 -10.12
CA TYR A 33 11.78 -6.45 -9.00
C TYR A 33 11.72 -7.78 -8.26
N GLU A 34 12.83 -8.51 -8.32
CA GLU A 34 12.97 -9.82 -7.69
C GLU A 34 13.50 -9.69 -6.25
N THR A 35 14.01 -8.51 -5.88
CA THR A 35 14.58 -8.26 -4.55
C THR A 35 14.19 -6.90 -3.96
N GLU A 36 14.30 -6.78 -2.64
CA GLU A 36 14.09 -5.53 -1.91
C GLU A 36 15.11 -4.44 -2.28
N ASP A 37 16.29 -4.85 -2.74
CA ASP A 37 17.40 -3.95 -3.09
C ASP A 37 17.18 -3.28 -4.43
N GLU A 38 16.72 -4.06 -5.43
CA GLU A 38 16.28 -3.51 -6.71
C GLU A 38 15.15 -2.51 -6.50
N LEU A 39 14.13 -2.90 -5.71
CA LEU A 39 13.01 -2.03 -5.42
C LEU A 39 13.45 -0.70 -4.78
N PHE A 40 14.36 -0.77 -3.80
CA PHE A 40 14.90 0.42 -3.15
C PHE A 40 15.72 1.31 -4.10
N SER A 41 16.53 0.71 -4.97
CA SER A 41 17.32 1.46 -5.95
C SER A 41 16.45 2.27 -6.93
N HIS A 42 15.23 1.80 -7.20
CA HIS A 42 14.28 2.50 -8.08
C HIS A 42 13.48 3.59 -7.37
N ILE A 43 13.11 3.38 -6.10
CA ILE A 43 12.28 4.34 -5.37
C ILE A 43 13.09 5.46 -4.72
N LEU A 44 14.31 5.18 -4.24
CA LEU A 44 15.13 6.16 -3.52
C LEU A 44 15.37 7.45 -4.32
N PRO A 45 15.77 7.42 -5.60
CA PRO A 45 15.98 8.65 -6.37
C PRO A 45 14.71 9.49 -6.52
N LEU A 46 13.54 8.84 -6.56
CA LEU A 46 12.25 9.53 -6.65
C LEU A 46 11.86 10.18 -5.33
N MET A 47 12.13 9.52 -4.20
CA MET A 47 11.96 10.10 -2.87
C MET A 47 12.91 11.29 -2.65
N GLU A 48 14.17 11.16 -3.03
CA GLU A 48 15.19 12.21 -2.90
C GLU A 48 14.86 13.44 -3.74
N LYS A 49 14.37 13.26 -4.99
CA LYS A 49 13.87 14.36 -5.84
C LYS A 49 12.76 15.15 -5.14
N GLU A 50 11.94 14.46 -4.36
CA GLU A 50 10.86 15.03 -3.57
C GLU A 50 11.29 15.50 -2.17
N LYS A 51 12.59 15.46 -1.89
CA LYS A 51 13.24 15.81 -0.61
C LYS A 51 12.74 14.99 0.58
N ILE A 52 12.48 13.70 0.33
CA ILE A 52 12.03 12.74 1.34
C ILE A 52 13.18 11.77 1.61
N SER A 53 13.63 11.71 2.86
CA SER A 53 14.56 10.69 3.34
C SER A 53 13.79 9.45 3.80
N PRO A 54 14.36 8.23 3.70
CA PRO A 54 13.82 7.06 4.38
C PRO A 54 13.55 7.28 5.88
N ARG A 55 14.36 8.13 6.53
CA ARG A 55 14.19 8.49 7.96
C ARG A 55 12.92 9.29 8.25
N ASP A 56 12.33 9.93 7.26
CA ASP A 56 11.09 10.72 7.41
C ASP A 56 9.84 9.81 7.46
N ILE A 57 9.99 8.54 7.04
CA ILE A 57 8.93 7.55 7.00
C ILE A 57 8.74 6.95 8.40
N GLY A 58 7.62 7.30 9.04
CA GLY A 58 7.27 6.80 10.37
C GLY A 58 6.59 5.44 10.32
N ASN A 59 5.73 5.22 9.32
CA ASN A 59 4.94 4.00 9.13
C ASN A 59 4.88 3.61 7.66
N ILE A 60 4.73 2.30 7.41
CA ILE A 60 4.56 1.72 6.08
C ILE A 60 3.29 0.88 6.09
N ILE A 61 2.38 1.15 5.15
CA ILE A 61 1.13 0.39 4.98
C ILE A 61 1.15 -0.25 3.61
N VAL A 62 0.84 -1.55 3.55
CA VAL A 62 0.90 -2.35 2.34
C VAL A 62 -0.45 -3.00 2.05
N CYS A 63 -1.00 -2.64 0.89
CA CYS A 63 -2.09 -3.34 0.22
C CYS A 63 -1.46 -4.25 -0.84
N SER A 64 -1.78 -5.55 -0.83
CA SER A 64 -1.25 -6.48 -1.83
C SER A 64 -2.25 -7.55 -2.20
N VAL A 65 -2.43 -7.73 -3.50
CA VAL A 65 -3.15 -8.87 -4.09
C VAL A 65 -2.19 -9.86 -4.76
N VAL A 66 -0.88 -9.70 -4.56
CA VAL A 66 0.18 -10.53 -5.18
C VAL A 66 1.06 -11.17 -4.08
N PRO A 67 0.64 -12.30 -3.49
CA PRO A 67 1.31 -12.89 -2.32
C PRO A 67 2.80 -13.22 -2.51
N SER A 68 3.20 -13.56 -3.74
CA SER A 68 4.60 -13.88 -4.06
C SER A 68 5.55 -12.70 -3.80
N LEU A 69 5.07 -11.47 -3.84
CA LEU A 69 5.87 -10.26 -3.61
C LEU A 69 5.83 -9.77 -2.15
N ASN A 70 5.00 -10.38 -1.29
CA ASN A 70 4.82 -9.87 0.07
C ASN A 70 6.12 -9.93 0.89
N HIS A 71 6.91 -10.99 0.70
CA HIS A 71 8.21 -11.14 1.37
C HIS A 71 9.21 -10.05 0.95
N ILE A 72 9.16 -9.60 -0.31
CA ILE A 72 9.99 -8.49 -0.82
C ILE A 72 9.58 -7.18 -0.14
N MET A 73 8.27 -6.90 -0.08
CA MET A 73 7.77 -5.68 0.58
C MET A 73 8.10 -5.65 2.07
N GLN A 74 8.05 -6.81 2.74
CA GLN A 74 8.45 -6.93 4.13
C GLN A 74 9.93 -6.63 4.32
N ARG A 75 10.81 -7.26 3.54
CA ARG A 75 12.26 -7.00 3.62
C ARG A 75 12.61 -5.57 3.26
N PHE A 76 11.96 -5.01 2.24
CA PHE A 76 12.12 -3.61 1.84
C PHE A 76 11.82 -2.65 3.00
N ALA A 77 10.68 -2.84 3.68
CA ALA A 77 10.29 -2.04 4.82
C ALA A 77 11.27 -2.19 6.00
N GLU A 78 11.65 -3.42 6.33
CA GLU A 78 12.51 -3.69 7.49
C GLU A 78 13.96 -3.25 7.26
N LYS A 79 14.51 -3.50 6.07
CA LYS A 79 15.92 -3.23 5.73
C LYS A 79 16.21 -1.75 5.54
N TYR A 80 15.32 -1.03 4.86
CA TYR A 80 15.59 0.35 4.42
C TYR A 80 14.92 1.44 5.24
N PHE A 81 13.88 1.09 5.99
CA PHE A 81 13.14 2.04 6.83
C PHE A 81 13.14 1.63 8.31
N GLU A 82 13.64 0.44 8.64
CA GLU A 82 13.62 -0.11 10.00
C GLU A 82 12.19 -0.18 10.56
N LYS A 83 11.21 -0.45 9.68
CA LYS A 83 9.79 -0.55 10.02
C LYS A 83 9.24 -1.94 9.69
N LYS A 84 8.35 -2.44 10.56
CA LYS A 84 7.45 -3.53 10.19
C LYS A 84 6.27 -2.95 9.41
N PRO A 85 5.96 -3.46 8.20
CA PRO A 85 4.81 -2.99 7.45
C PRO A 85 3.50 -3.41 8.12
N ILE A 86 2.48 -2.57 7.98
CA ILE A 86 1.10 -2.88 8.36
C ILE A 86 0.39 -3.35 7.10
N TRP A 87 -0.17 -4.55 7.14
CA TRP A 87 -0.89 -5.12 6.00
C TRP A 87 -2.36 -4.73 6.03
N VAL A 88 -2.91 -4.40 4.88
CA VAL A 88 -4.35 -4.15 4.73
C VAL A 88 -5.08 -5.48 4.72
N GLU A 89 -5.90 -5.72 5.74
CA GLU A 89 -6.68 -6.94 5.93
C GLU A 89 -8.13 -6.61 6.32
N ALA A 90 -9.05 -7.53 6.03
CA ALA A 90 -10.47 -7.40 6.39
C ALA A 90 -10.70 -7.68 7.88
N GLU A 91 -10.13 -6.86 8.75
CA GLU A 91 -10.26 -6.96 10.20
C GLU A 91 -11.50 -6.22 10.72
N ASP A 92 -11.93 -6.59 11.94
CA ASP A 92 -13.01 -5.88 12.64
C ASP A 92 -12.59 -4.43 12.93
N GLY A 93 -13.47 -3.49 12.59
CA GLY A 93 -13.22 -2.07 12.77
C GLY A 93 -14.42 -1.23 12.39
N VAL A 94 -14.19 -0.18 11.61
CA VAL A 94 -15.27 0.71 11.15
C VAL A 94 -16.19 0.04 10.13
N ILE A 95 -15.69 -0.99 9.43
CA ILE A 95 -16.44 -1.78 8.46
C ILE A 95 -16.81 -3.12 9.07
N ARG A 96 -18.08 -3.50 8.91
CA ARG A 96 -18.55 -4.87 9.16
C ARG A 96 -18.52 -5.66 7.86
N TRP A 97 -17.61 -6.62 7.75
CA TRP A 97 -17.46 -7.47 6.56
C TRP A 97 -18.55 -8.54 6.48
N ASN A 98 -19.69 -8.21 5.87
CA ASN A 98 -20.83 -9.12 5.74
C ASN A 98 -20.68 -10.09 4.55
N VAL A 99 -19.65 -10.91 4.57
CA VAL A 99 -19.39 -12.00 3.60
C VAL A 99 -19.07 -13.29 4.34
N LYS A 100 -19.08 -14.44 3.64
CA LYS A 100 -18.83 -15.75 4.26
C LYS A 100 -17.40 -15.90 4.79
N ALA A 101 -16.41 -15.39 4.04
CA ALA A 101 -15.00 -15.48 4.38
C ALA A 101 -14.32 -14.11 4.15
N PRO A 102 -14.26 -13.23 5.17
CA PRO A 102 -13.64 -11.92 5.05
C PRO A 102 -12.16 -11.98 4.62
N CYS A 103 -11.42 -13.01 5.05
CA CYS A 103 -10.02 -13.21 4.67
C CYS A 103 -9.81 -13.52 3.18
N GLU A 104 -10.85 -13.88 2.43
CA GLU A 104 -10.77 -14.10 0.98
C GLU A 104 -10.99 -12.80 0.17
N ILE A 105 -11.34 -11.69 0.83
CA ILE A 105 -11.46 -10.39 0.16
C ILE A 105 -10.05 -9.91 -0.21
N GLY A 106 -9.86 -9.53 -1.47
CA GLY A 106 -8.62 -8.88 -1.92
C GLY A 106 -8.34 -7.60 -1.13
N ALA A 107 -7.08 -7.39 -0.74
CA ALA A 107 -6.66 -6.23 0.05
C ALA A 107 -7.00 -4.89 -0.63
N ASP A 108 -7.01 -4.87 -1.97
CA ASP A 108 -7.43 -3.73 -2.79
C ASP A 108 -8.89 -3.35 -2.53
N ARG A 109 -9.78 -4.33 -2.49
CA ARG A 109 -11.20 -4.13 -2.18
C ARG A 109 -11.40 -3.68 -0.75
N VAL A 110 -10.62 -4.22 0.20
CA VAL A 110 -10.64 -3.77 1.60
C VAL A 110 -10.26 -2.29 1.68
N ALA A 111 -9.15 -1.90 1.05
CA ALA A 111 -8.69 -0.51 1.00
C ALA A 111 -9.73 0.42 0.37
N ASN A 112 -10.32 0.00 -0.77
CA ASN A 112 -11.36 0.75 -1.45
C ASN A 112 -12.61 0.97 -0.58
N VAL A 113 -13.09 -0.07 0.12
CA VAL A 113 -14.26 0.04 1.00
C VAL A 113 -13.99 0.97 2.18
N ILE A 114 -12.82 0.84 2.83
CA ILE A 114 -12.44 1.71 3.96
C ILE A 114 -12.31 3.17 3.48
N GLY A 115 -11.62 3.40 2.36
CA GLY A 115 -11.47 4.73 1.77
C GLY A 115 -12.81 5.35 1.39
N ALA A 116 -13.68 4.59 0.72
CA ALA A 116 -14.99 5.07 0.32
C ALA A 116 -15.90 5.39 1.52
N TYR A 117 -15.82 4.60 2.59
CA TYR A 117 -16.56 4.88 3.82
C TYR A 117 -16.15 6.22 4.43
N HIS A 118 -14.85 6.54 4.47
CA HIS A 118 -14.35 7.78 5.03
C HIS A 118 -14.64 9.01 4.15
N GLU A 119 -14.59 8.87 2.82
CA GLU A 119 -14.77 9.99 1.88
C GLU A 119 -16.24 10.22 1.48
N TYR A 120 -17.02 9.15 1.34
CA TYR A 120 -18.39 9.20 0.78
C TYR A 120 -19.47 8.67 1.74
N GLY A 121 -19.09 8.07 2.87
CA GLY A 121 -20.02 7.53 3.86
C GLY A 121 -20.43 6.07 3.60
N SER A 122 -21.41 5.59 4.37
CA SER A 122 -21.74 4.16 4.49
C SER A 122 -22.57 3.57 3.36
N SER A 123 -23.08 4.37 2.43
CA SER A 123 -24.02 3.93 1.39
C SER A 123 -23.51 4.30 0.00
N CYS A 124 -22.60 3.47 -0.52
CA CYS A 124 -22.00 3.66 -1.84
C CYS A 124 -21.82 2.33 -2.57
N VAL A 125 -21.65 2.42 -3.89
CA VAL A 125 -21.24 1.32 -4.75
C VAL A 125 -19.90 1.71 -5.36
N ILE A 126 -18.89 0.86 -5.21
CA ILE A 126 -17.55 1.09 -5.71
C ILE A 126 -17.37 0.28 -7.00
N LEU A 127 -16.99 0.96 -8.07
CA LEU A 127 -16.62 0.34 -9.34
C LEU A 127 -15.14 0.64 -9.59
N ASP A 128 -14.30 -0.38 -9.42
CA ASP A 128 -12.86 -0.27 -9.66
C ASP A 128 -12.50 -0.93 -10.99
N PHE A 129 -11.97 -0.14 -11.92
CA PHE A 129 -11.56 -0.57 -13.26
C PHE A 129 -10.04 -0.69 -13.30
N GLY A 130 -9.56 -1.88 -12.94
CA GLY A 130 -8.14 -2.26 -12.98
C GLY A 130 -7.61 -2.62 -14.37
#